data_AF-A0A919C8K1-F1
#
_entry.id   AF-A0A919C8K1-F1
#
_cell.length_a   1.000
_cell.length_b   1.000
_cell.length_c   1.000
_cell.angle_alpha   90.00
_cell.angle_beta   90.00
_cell.angle_gamma   90.00
#
_symmetry.space_group_name_H-M   'P 1'
#
loop_
_entity.id
_entity.type
_entity.pdbx_description
1 polymer ?
#
loop_
_entity_poly.entity_id
_entity_poly.type
_entity_poly.pdbx_seq_one_letter_code
_entity_poly.pdbx_strand_id
1 'polypeptide(L)'
;MAKESVTPFAGIAAVQPTKTGESSPGLELVQNFLVRFGYLEEAAYQPEELDDQTSAALQKYQSFNNVPETGIFDDSTQQAMTQSRCALPDLDHGIDFATQCSWNKWSLKFALDTGTADCADEFIAVRNAFRTWSSVIPLTFAEVSTVSAPDIRVGWRPANDPDHSMVGGVLAHADFPPGCSVVTNSLPKPVHFDDTEHLWTIGAVANGFDVETVALHEIGHIIGLGHSGVAGSVMFPTVSANFTKRALTADDINGARALYPHQADWRWCSKCEGMFFGGNPNPVCPAGGAHTKAGSGNYVLAHNMTNTPGWQRDWRWCRKCQGLHFGGNPGPVCPAGGAHDKTGSGNYSLQFSAGNAPGQQDNWRWCRKCQGLAYGGHATSGVCPAGGSHDKVGSGNYSISHR
;
A
#
# COMPACT_ATOMS: atom_id res chain seq x y z
N MET A 1 -9.76 -9.49 -32.42
CA MET A 1 -8.93 -8.77 -33.41
C MET A 1 -7.63 -8.44 -32.71
N ALA A 2 -6.48 -8.53 -33.38
CA ALA A 2 -5.21 -8.15 -32.73
C ALA A 2 -5.27 -6.66 -32.43
N LYS A 3 -4.98 -6.26 -31.17
CA LYS A 3 -4.84 -4.85 -30.80
C LYS A 3 -3.61 -4.29 -31.49
N GLU A 4 -3.75 -3.18 -32.21
CA GLU A 4 -2.63 -2.53 -32.88
C GLU A 4 -1.78 -1.78 -31.85
N SER A 5 -0.46 -1.74 -32.02
CA SER A 5 0.39 -1.00 -31.09
C SER A 5 0.11 0.51 -31.22
N VAL A 6 -0.44 1.11 -30.18
CA VAL A 6 -0.63 2.56 -30.12
C VAL A 6 0.69 3.23 -29.74
N THR A 7 1.11 4.25 -30.50
CA THR A 7 2.20 5.13 -30.09
C THR A 7 1.75 5.96 -28.89
N PRO A 8 2.33 5.79 -27.69
CA PRO A 8 1.90 6.52 -26.50
C PRO A 8 2.07 8.01 -26.71
N PHE A 9 1.02 8.78 -26.40
CA PHE A 9 0.99 10.24 -26.55
C PHE A 9 1.46 10.70 -27.94
N ALA A 10 1.00 10.05 -29.01
CA ALA A 10 1.43 10.30 -30.40
C ALA A 10 1.43 11.78 -30.83
N GLY A 11 0.52 12.59 -30.28
CA GLY A 11 0.50 14.04 -30.52
C GLY A 11 1.76 14.75 -29.99
N ILE A 12 2.25 14.38 -28.80
CA ILE A 12 3.50 14.90 -28.22
C ILE A 12 4.71 14.47 -29.03
N ALA A 13 4.70 13.24 -29.56
CA ALA A 13 5.77 12.71 -30.41
C ALA A 13 5.96 13.52 -31.71
N ALA A 14 4.96 14.29 -32.14
CA ALA A 14 5.04 15.15 -33.33
C ALA A 14 5.50 16.59 -33.02
N VAL A 15 5.51 17.01 -31.75
CA VAL A 15 5.89 18.36 -31.33
C VAL A 15 7.39 18.55 -31.55
N GLN A 16 7.80 19.71 -32.05
CA GLN A 16 9.22 20.00 -32.27
C GLN A 16 9.89 20.48 -30.98
N PRO A 17 11.20 20.24 -30.81
CA PRO A 17 11.93 20.81 -29.68
C PRO A 17 11.75 22.32 -29.58
N THR A 18 11.46 22.82 -28.39
CA THR A 18 11.06 24.21 -28.14
C THR A 18 11.81 24.75 -26.93
N LYS A 19 12.38 25.95 -27.03
CA LYS A 19 13.09 26.62 -25.94
C LYS A 19 12.19 27.64 -25.22
N THR A 20 12.62 28.08 -24.04
CA THR A 20 11.93 29.12 -23.27
C THR A 20 11.74 30.41 -24.08
N GLY A 21 10.51 30.90 -24.11
CA GLY A 21 10.08 32.08 -24.86
C GLY A 21 9.75 31.82 -26.33
N GLU A 22 9.87 30.57 -26.81
CA GLU A 22 9.45 30.18 -28.17
C GLU A 22 8.02 29.63 -28.15
N SER A 23 7.29 29.89 -29.24
CA SER A 23 6.01 29.22 -29.53
C SER A 23 6.21 28.10 -30.54
N SER A 24 5.52 26.98 -30.35
CA SER A 24 5.54 25.84 -31.29
C SER A 24 4.15 25.27 -31.44
N PRO A 25 3.67 25.00 -32.68
CA PRO A 25 2.42 24.28 -32.89
C PRO A 25 2.39 22.94 -32.16
N GLY A 26 1.33 22.68 -31.39
CA GLY A 26 1.12 21.44 -30.65
C GLY A 26 1.81 21.37 -29.29
N LEU A 27 2.56 22.40 -28.87
CA LEU A 27 3.14 22.49 -27.53
C LEU A 27 2.06 22.49 -26.43
N GLU A 28 0.83 22.93 -26.74
CA GLU A 28 -0.30 22.82 -25.80
C GLU A 28 -0.56 21.37 -25.38
N LEU A 29 -0.23 20.36 -26.20
CA LEU A 29 -0.30 18.95 -25.80
C LEU A 29 0.71 18.59 -24.71
N VAL A 30 1.90 19.20 -24.74
CA VAL A 30 2.92 19.06 -23.68
C VAL A 30 2.44 19.76 -22.41
N GLN A 31 1.87 20.96 -22.53
CA GLN A 31 1.32 21.70 -21.39
C GLN A 31 0.17 20.93 -20.74
N ASN A 32 -0.77 20.40 -21.54
CA ASN A 32 -1.86 19.56 -21.06
C ASN A 32 -1.38 18.27 -20.38
N PHE A 33 -0.28 17.68 -20.86
CA PHE A 33 0.37 16.55 -20.20
C PHE A 33 0.93 16.96 -18.83
N LEU A 34 1.62 18.09 -18.75
CA LEU A 34 2.17 18.61 -17.49
C LEU A 34 1.04 18.93 -16.50
N VAL A 35 -0.09 19.46 -16.96
CA VAL A 35 -1.30 19.67 -16.13
C VAL A 35 -1.86 18.33 -15.66
N ARG A 36 -2.09 17.39 -16.58
CA ARG A 36 -2.65 16.07 -16.28
C ARG A 36 -1.86 15.32 -15.20
N PHE A 37 -0.55 15.44 -15.21
CA PHE A 37 0.33 14.73 -14.27
C PHE A 37 0.80 15.58 -13.08
N GLY A 38 0.25 16.79 -12.90
CA GLY A 38 0.41 17.60 -11.68
C GLY A 38 1.65 18.50 -11.63
N TYR A 39 2.34 18.70 -12.74
CA TYR A 39 3.53 19.56 -12.83
C TYR A 39 3.21 21.03 -13.10
N LEU A 40 2.08 21.28 -13.76
CA LEU A 40 1.62 22.60 -14.18
C LEU A 40 0.19 22.84 -13.70
N GLU A 41 -0.09 24.04 -13.18
CA GLU A 41 -1.44 24.43 -12.76
C GLU A 41 -2.29 24.77 -13.99
N GLU A 42 -3.58 24.41 -13.95
CA GLU A 42 -4.51 24.69 -15.04
C GLU A 42 -4.67 26.20 -15.26
N ALA A 43 -4.68 26.64 -16.52
CA ALA A 43 -4.80 28.04 -16.94
C ALA A 43 -3.71 28.99 -16.39
N ALA A 44 -2.61 28.47 -15.84
CA ALA A 44 -1.48 29.25 -15.33
C ALA A 44 -0.38 29.53 -16.38
N TYR A 45 -0.61 29.15 -17.64
CA TYR A 45 0.38 29.21 -18.73
C TYR A 45 -0.20 29.84 -20.00
N GLN A 46 0.66 30.31 -20.90
CA GLN A 46 0.29 30.74 -22.25
C GLN A 46 0.22 29.53 -23.20
N PRO A 47 -0.95 29.22 -23.80
CA PRO A 47 -1.06 28.10 -24.73
C PRO A 47 -0.12 28.24 -25.92
N GLU A 48 0.50 27.12 -26.31
CA GLU A 48 1.43 27.02 -27.45
C GLU A 48 2.76 27.78 -27.29
N GLU A 49 3.01 28.41 -26.14
CA GLU A 49 4.27 29.09 -25.80
C GLU A 49 4.97 28.42 -24.61
N LEU A 50 6.29 28.18 -24.72
CA LEU A 50 7.09 27.70 -23.59
C LEU A 50 7.46 28.87 -22.69
N ASP A 51 6.49 29.34 -21.92
CA ASP A 51 6.66 30.41 -20.94
C ASP A 51 7.42 29.95 -19.67
N ASP A 52 7.68 30.88 -18.76
CA ASP A 52 8.43 30.60 -17.52
C ASP A 52 7.75 29.54 -16.64
N GLN A 53 6.40 29.47 -16.65
CA GLN A 53 5.65 28.49 -15.88
C GLN A 53 5.79 27.08 -16.48
N THR A 54 5.68 26.97 -17.80
CA THR A 54 5.90 25.73 -18.55
C THR A 54 7.34 25.25 -18.39
N SER A 55 8.31 26.16 -18.45
CA SER A 55 9.73 25.85 -18.24
C SER A 55 10.01 25.29 -16.85
N ALA A 56 9.45 25.91 -15.79
CA ALA A 56 9.56 25.41 -14.43
C ALA A 56 8.86 24.04 -14.24
N ALA A 57 7.71 23.82 -14.87
CA ALA A 57 7.04 22.53 -14.86
C ALA A 57 7.84 21.43 -15.57
N LEU A 58 8.48 21.76 -16.70
CA LEU A 58 9.38 20.85 -17.40
C LEU A 58 10.58 20.47 -16.54
N GLN A 59 11.20 21.41 -15.82
CA GLN A 59 12.30 21.09 -14.90
C GLN A 59 11.87 20.07 -13.84
N LYS A 60 10.70 20.26 -13.23
CA LYS A 60 10.15 19.32 -12.25
C LYS A 60 9.91 17.94 -12.87
N TYR A 61 9.28 17.89 -14.05
CA TYR A 61 9.06 16.65 -14.79
C TYR A 61 10.38 15.93 -15.10
N GLN A 62 11.37 16.67 -15.60
CA GLN A 62 12.66 16.12 -16.00
C GLN A 62 13.41 15.54 -14.82
N SER A 63 13.43 16.29 -13.71
CA SER A 63 14.02 15.86 -12.44
C SER A 63 13.36 14.58 -11.92
N PHE A 64 12.02 14.53 -11.87
CA PHE A 64 11.27 13.36 -11.41
C PHE A 64 11.49 12.13 -12.30
N ASN A 65 11.55 12.32 -13.63
CA ASN A 65 11.66 11.24 -14.60
C ASN A 65 13.12 10.87 -14.94
N ASN A 66 14.10 11.41 -14.21
CA ASN A 66 15.53 11.15 -14.39
C ASN A 66 16.04 11.44 -15.82
N VAL A 67 15.55 12.52 -16.43
CA VAL A 67 16.08 13.07 -17.69
C VAL A 67 16.77 14.42 -17.43
N PRO A 68 17.63 14.93 -18.33
CA PRO A 68 18.34 16.19 -18.10
C PRO A 68 17.39 17.35 -17.77
N GLU A 69 17.65 18.03 -16.65
CA GLU A 69 16.84 19.15 -16.15
C GLU A 69 17.19 20.44 -16.91
N THR A 70 16.68 20.55 -18.13
CA THR A 70 16.97 21.66 -19.06
C THR A 70 15.92 22.77 -19.00
N GLY A 71 14.70 22.47 -18.55
CA GLY A 71 13.55 23.38 -18.58
C GLY A 71 13.04 23.74 -19.97
N ILE A 72 13.51 23.02 -21.00
CA ILE A 72 13.04 23.15 -22.38
C ILE A 72 12.41 21.84 -22.82
N PHE A 73 11.57 21.88 -23.86
CA PHE A 73 11.07 20.66 -24.47
C PHE A 73 12.10 20.18 -25.50
N ASP A 74 12.93 19.20 -25.12
CA ASP A 74 13.97 18.61 -25.96
C ASP A 74 13.67 17.14 -26.31
N ASP A 75 14.48 16.55 -27.19
CA ASP A 75 14.30 15.16 -27.66
C ASP A 75 14.26 14.15 -26.50
N SER A 76 15.05 14.38 -25.45
CA SER A 76 15.09 13.50 -24.27
C SER A 76 13.79 13.57 -23.46
N THR A 77 13.24 14.78 -23.33
CA THR A 77 11.97 15.05 -22.66
C THR A 77 10.81 14.50 -23.46
N GLN A 78 10.80 14.71 -24.78
CA GLN A 78 9.81 14.11 -25.68
C GLN A 78 9.82 12.59 -25.54
N GLN A 79 10.99 11.96 -25.64
CA GLN A 79 11.12 10.50 -25.54
C GLN A 79 10.58 9.97 -24.21
N ALA A 80 10.81 10.67 -23.11
CA ALA A 80 10.27 10.31 -21.79
C ALA A 80 8.75 10.50 -21.71
N MET A 81 8.21 11.61 -22.24
CA MET A 81 6.77 11.90 -22.23
C MET A 81 5.97 10.95 -23.13
N THR A 82 6.61 10.35 -24.12
CA THR A 82 5.98 9.37 -25.04
C THR A 82 6.14 7.91 -24.60
N GLN A 83 6.40 7.67 -23.31
CA GLN A 83 6.40 6.32 -22.74
C GLN A 83 5.02 5.94 -22.18
N SER A 84 4.67 4.66 -22.30
CA SER A 84 3.48 4.13 -21.63
C SER A 84 3.61 4.21 -20.12
N ARG A 85 2.52 4.58 -19.44
CA ARG A 85 2.55 4.94 -18.01
C ARG A 85 1.23 4.69 -17.27
N CYS A 86 1.27 4.80 -15.95
CA CYS A 86 0.07 4.92 -15.10
C CYS A 86 -0.66 6.26 -15.34
N ALA A 87 -1.98 6.28 -15.13
CA ALA A 87 -2.83 7.45 -15.32
C ALA A 87 -2.77 8.48 -14.19
N LEU A 88 -2.35 8.07 -12.98
CA LEU A 88 -2.39 8.93 -11.81
C LEU A 88 -1.36 10.07 -11.92
N PRO A 89 -1.63 11.23 -11.30
CA PRO A 89 -0.67 12.33 -11.30
C PRO A 89 0.61 11.95 -10.54
N ASP A 90 1.74 12.47 -11.02
CA ASP A 90 3.04 12.27 -10.36
C ASP A 90 3.16 13.13 -9.10
N LEU A 91 2.65 14.36 -9.18
CA LEU A 91 2.68 15.34 -8.09
C LEU A 91 1.26 15.75 -7.70
N ASP A 92 1.05 15.95 -6.39
CA ASP A 92 -0.18 16.57 -5.88
C ASP A 92 0.08 18.07 -5.68
N HIS A 93 -0.50 18.91 -6.54
CA HIS A 93 -0.28 20.38 -6.57
C HIS A 93 1.22 20.76 -6.54
N GLY A 94 2.03 20.04 -7.33
CA GLY A 94 3.47 20.27 -7.43
C GLY A 94 4.32 19.80 -6.24
N ILE A 95 3.75 19.04 -5.30
CA ILE A 95 4.48 18.41 -4.19
C ILE A 95 4.64 16.91 -4.46
N ASP A 96 5.88 16.44 -4.35
CA ASP A 96 6.20 15.02 -4.40
C ASP A 96 5.85 14.36 -3.06
N PHE A 97 4.94 13.39 -3.11
CA PHE A 97 4.62 12.53 -1.97
C PHE A 97 4.72 11.06 -2.38
N ALA A 98 5.82 10.42 -1.99
CA ALA A 98 5.98 8.97 -2.12
C ALA A 98 4.88 8.16 -1.39
N THR A 99 4.20 8.75 -0.40
CA THR A 99 3.09 8.14 0.35
C THR A 99 1.94 9.12 0.54
N GLN A 100 0.72 8.70 0.25
CA GLN A 100 -0.50 9.52 0.36
C GLN A 100 -1.19 9.33 1.70
N CYS A 101 -1.86 8.19 1.90
CA CYS A 101 -2.50 7.84 3.16
C CYS A 101 -2.68 6.33 3.29
N SER A 102 -2.88 5.85 4.52
CA SER A 102 -3.06 4.41 4.80
C SER A 102 -4.54 4.05 4.94
N TRP A 103 -4.90 2.81 4.57
CA TRP A 103 -6.15 2.19 5.01
C TRP A 103 -6.30 2.21 6.54
N ASN A 104 -7.52 2.47 7.01
CA ASN A 104 -7.88 2.41 8.44
C ASN A 104 -8.14 0.97 8.95
N LYS A 105 -7.97 -0.03 8.08
CA LYS A 105 -8.11 -1.46 8.38
C LYS A 105 -7.03 -2.24 7.65
N TRP A 106 -6.66 -3.40 8.19
CA TRP A 106 -5.59 -4.23 7.61
C TRP A 106 -6.07 -5.48 6.89
N SER A 107 -7.37 -5.78 6.92
CA SER A 107 -7.96 -6.83 6.09
C SER A 107 -8.77 -6.18 4.99
N LEU A 108 -8.31 -6.34 3.75
CA LEU A 108 -8.95 -5.81 2.56
C LEU A 108 -9.54 -6.94 1.73
N LYS A 109 -10.72 -6.69 1.17
CA LYS A 109 -11.37 -7.62 0.23
C LYS A 109 -11.19 -7.09 -1.18
N PHE A 110 -10.72 -7.93 -2.10
CA PHE A 110 -10.69 -7.59 -3.51
C PHE A 110 -11.62 -8.51 -4.30
N ALA A 111 -12.17 -8.01 -5.39
CA ALA A 111 -12.93 -8.80 -6.35
C ALA A 111 -12.34 -8.61 -7.74
N LEU A 112 -12.38 -9.68 -8.52
CA LEU A 112 -12.01 -9.70 -9.92
C LEU A 112 -13.30 -9.58 -10.75
N ASP A 113 -13.36 -8.56 -11.60
CA ASP A 113 -14.47 -8.32 -12.52
C ASP A 113 -14.19 -9.05 -13.85
N THR A 114 -14.50 -8.42 -14.98
CA THR A 114 -14.21 -8.96 -16.32
C THR A 114 -12.72 -8.84 -16.62
N GLY A 115 -12.12 -9.96 -17.06
CA GLY A 115 -10.73 -10.06 -17.49
C GLY A 115 -10.53 -9.64 -18.94
N THR A 116 -9.35 -9.93 -19.49
CA THR A 116 -9.02 -9.69 -20.90
C THR A 116 -8.98 -10.99 -21.69
N ALA A 117 -9.23 -10.94 -23.00
CA ALA A 117 -9.08 -12.08 -23.90
C ALA A 117 -7.64 -12.25 -24.44
N ASP A 118 -6.72 -11.35 -24.09
CA ASP A 118 -5.36 -11.30 -24.67
C ASP A 118 -4.44 -12.42 -24.17
N CYS A 119 -4.62 -12.85 -22.92
CA CYS A 119 -3.80 -13.87 -22.29
C CYS A 119 -4.60 -14.74 -21.33
N ALA A 120 -4.08 -15.93 -21.05
CA ALA A 120 -4.53 -16.73 -19.91
C ALA A 120 -3.72 -16.34 -18.66
N ASP A 121 -4.28 -16.60 -17.48
CA ASP A 121 -3.63 -16.41 -16.18
C ASP A 121 -3.43 -14.95 -15.72
N GLU A 122 -4.11 -14.00 -16.35
CA GLU A 122 -4.17 -12.57 -15.97
C GLU A 122 -4.56 -12.41 -14.49
N PHE A 123 -5.55 -13.20 -14.04
CA PHE A 123 -5.98 -13.18 -12.65
C PHE A 123 -5.01 -13.88 -11.69
N ILE A 124 -4.17 -14.80 -12.18
CA ILE A 124 -3.09 -15.36 -11.34
C ILE A 124 -2.02 -14.29 -11.12
N ALA A 125 -1.67 -13.53 -12.16
CA ALA A 125 -0.76 -12.39 -12.07
C ALA A 125 -1.25 -11.33 -11.07
N VAL A 126 -2.52 -10.92 -11.14
CA VAL A 126 -3.10 -9.98 -10.16
C VAL A 126 -3.02 -10.51 -8.71
N ARG A 127 -3.32 -11.80 -8.49
CA ARG A 127 -3.20 -12.41 -7.16
C ARG A 127 -1.75 -12.43 -6.65
N ASN A 128 -0.78 -12.66 -7.52
CA ASN A 128 0.65 -12.61 -7.15
C ASN A 128 1.09 -11.20 -6.74
N ALA A 129 0.59 -10.17 -7.42
CA ALA A 129 0.85 -8.78 -7.04
C ALA A 129 0.33 -8.45 -5.62
N PHE A 130 -0.90 -8.85 -5.27
CA PHE A 130 -1.41 -8.73 -3.89
C PHE A 130 -0.57 -9.51 -2.86
N ARG A 131 -0.12 -10.72 -3.21
CA ARG A 131 0.78 -11.52 -2.35
C ARG A 131 2.12 -10.84 -2.13
N THR A 132 2.68 -10.23 -3.17
CA THR A 132 3.96 -9.52 -3.10
C THR A 132 3.88 -8.37 -2.10
N TRP A 133 2.85 -7.52 -2.17
CA TRP A 133 2.65 -6.45 -1.17
C TRP A 133 2.41 -6.99 0.25
N SER A 134 1.48 -7.94 0.43
CA SER A 134 1.21 -8.53 1.75
C SER A 134 2.39 -9.28 2.37
N SER A 135 3.42 -9.61 1.59
CA SER A 135 4.66 -10.19 2.12
C SER A 135 5.54 -9.19 2.88
N VAL A 136 5.39 -7.87 2.65
CA VAL A 136 6.27 -6.84 3.25
C VAL A 136 5.58 -5.90 4.23
N ILE A 137 4.24 -5.89 4.24
CA ILE A 137 3.37 -5.09 5.12
C ILE A 137 2.23 -5.92 5.73
N PRO A 138 1.61 -5.51 6.84
CA PRO A 138 0.66 -6.33 7.59
C PRO A 138 -0.73 -6.43 6.95
N LEU A 139 -0.96 -5.78 5.80
CA LEU A 139 -2.22 -5.91 5.06
C LEU A 139 -2.42 -7.34 4.57
N THR A 140 -3.65 -7.84 4.70
CA THR A 140 -4.11 -9.09 4.10
C THR A 140 -5.16 -8.80 3.04
N PHE A 141 -5.17 -9.63 2.00
CA PHE A 141 -6.07 -9.49 0.86
C PHE A 141 -6.87 -10.78 0.69
N ALA A 142 -8.19 -10.66 0.75
CA ALA A 142 -9.13 -11.76 0.57
C ALA A 142 -9.89 -11.58 -0.73
N GLU A 143 -9.79 -12.55 -1.64
CA GLU A 143 -10.61 -12.56 -2.85
C GLU A 143 -12.06 -12.88 -2.49
N VAL A 144 -12.99 -12.08 -2.99
CA VAL A 144 -14.44 -12.28 -2.82
C VAL A 144 -15.17 -12.08 -4.14
N SER A 145 -16.42 -12.52 -4.21
CA SER A 145 -17.26 -12.23 -5.37
C SER A 145 -17.56 -10.73 -5.48
N THR A 146 -17.84 -10.26 -6.69
CA THR A 146 -18.15 -8.84 -6.96
C THR A 146 -19.38 -8.31 -6.22
N VAL A 147 -20.27 -9.20 -5.76
CA VAL A 147 -21.47 -8.86 -4.97
C VAL A 147 -21.25 -8.91 -3.44
N SER A 148 -20.07 -9.34 -2.98
CA SER A 148 -19.74 -9.51 -1.56
C SER A 148 -19.13 -8.25 -0.90
N ALA A 149 -19.54 -7.07 -1.37
CA ALA A 149 -19.08 -5.75 -0.93
C ALA A 149 -17.53 -5.67 -0.83
N PRO A 150 -16.80 -5.86 -1.95
CA PRO A 150 -15.34 -5.76 -1.96
C PRO A 150 -14.89 -4.32 -1.65
N ASP A 151 -13.67 -4.19 -1.14
CA ASP A 151 -13.00 -2.90 -0.94
C ASP A 151 -12.30 -2.43 -2.21
N ILE A 152 -11.84 -3.38 -3.03
CA ILE A 152 -11.07 -3.15 -4.26
C ILE A 152 -11.72 -3.96 -5.38
N ARG A 153 -11.83 -3.38 -6.57
CA ARG A 153 -12.34 -4.09 -7.76
C ARG A 153 -11.32 -3.95 -8.88
N VAL A 154 -10.88 -5.09 -9.40
CA VAL A 154 -9.90 -5.18 -10.48
C VAL A 154 -10.60 -5.61 -11.76
N GLY A 155 -10.36 -4.93 -12.87
CA GLY A 155 -10.96 -5.32 -14.15
C GLY A 155 -10.34 -4.64 -15.37
N TRP A 156 -10.67 -5.16 -16.54
CA TRP A 156 -10.25 -4.63 -17.84
C TRP A 156 -11.38 -3.79 -18.42
N ARG A 157 -11.06 -2.56 -18.85
CA ARG A 157 -12.03 -1.55 -19.28
C ARG A 157 -11.67 -0.96 -20.63
N PRO A 158 -12.64 -0.39 -21.37
CA PRO A 158 -12.32 0.47 -22.51
C PRO A 158 -11.40 1.63 -22.12
N ALA A 159 -10.54 2.10 -23.03
CA ALA A 159 -9.59 3.19 -22.77
C ALA A 159 -10.29 4.48 -22.28
N ASN A 160 -11.49 4.76 -22.79
CA ASN A 160 -12.34 5.86 -22.36
C ASN A 160 -13.15 5.52 -21.08
N ASP A 161 -12.46 4.99 -20.08
CA ASP A 161 -13.04 4.64 -18.79
C ASP A 161 -13.65 5.88 -18.12
N PRO A 162 -14.95 5.86 -17.75
CA PRO A 162 -15.61 6.98 -17.08
C PRO A 162 -15.02 7.34 -15.72
N ASP A 163 -14.36 6.39 -15.04
CA ASP A 163 -13.75 6.64 -13.73
C ASP A 163 -12.50 7.50 -13.88
N HIS A 164 -11.62 7.14 -14.81
CA HIS A 164 -10.43 7.91 -15.16
C HIS A 164 -9.91 7.49 -16.53
N SER A 165 -9.76 8.43 -17.46
CA SER A 165 -9.37 8.12 -18.84
C SER A 165 -7.98 7.49 -18.92
N MET A 166 -7.86 6.43 -19.73
CA MET A 166 -6.63 5.74 -20.10
C MET A 166 -6.23 5.94 -21.56
N VAL A 167 -6.96 6.78 -22.31
CA VAL A 167 -6.69 7.03 -23.73
C VAL A 167 -5.29 7.61 -23.94
N GLY A 168 -4.60 7.09 -24.96
CA GLY A 168 -3.42 7.71 -25.53
C GLY A 168 -2.10 7.28 -24.88
N GLY A 169 -2.00 6.02 -24.46
CA GLY A 169 -0.74 5.47 -23.92
C GLY A 169 -0.70 5.26 -22.42
N VAL A 170 -1.81 5.50 -21.73
CA VAL A 170 -1.97 5.11 -20.32
C VAL A 170 -2.36 3.64 -20.27
N LEU A 171 -1.70 2.86 -19.41
CA LEU A 171 -1.89 1.42 -19.33
C LEU A 171 -3.00 1.01 -18.36
N ALA A 172 -3.05 1.70 -17.24
CA ALA A 172 -3.94 1.40 -16.14
C ALA A 172 -4.09 2.62 -15.22
N HIS A 173 -5.09 2.55 -14.36
CA HIS A 173 -5.21 3.41 -13.20
C HIS A 173 -5.73 2.63 -12.01
N ALA A 174 -5.47 3.19 -10.84
CA ALA A 174 -6.04 2.75 -9.58
C ALA A 174 -6.59 3.96 -8.83
N ASP A 175 -6.77 3.80 -7.52
CA ASP A 175 -7.12 4.88 -6.63
C ASP A 175 -6.40 4.66 -5.30
N PHE A 176 -6.49 5.65 -4.43
CA PHE A 176 -5.89 5.59 -3.10
C PHE A 176 -6.92 5.17 -2.04
N PRO A 177 -6.48 4.87 -0.79
CA PRO A 177 -7.40 4.61 0.31
C PRO A 177 -8.41 5.77 0.51
N PRO A 178 -9.60 5.52 1.13
CA PRO A 178 -10.70 6.49 1.20
C PRO A 178 -10.39 7.89 1.77
N GLY A 179 -9.25 8.11 2.43
CA GLY A 179 -8.85 9.41 2.97
C GLY A 179 -8.03 10.30 2.02
N CYS A 180 -7.57 9.76 0.88
CA CYS A 180 -6.70 10.45 -0.08
C CYS A 180 -7.03 10.06 -1.53
N SER A 181 -8.26 9.62 -1.75
CA SER A 181 -8.74 9.18 -3.06
C SER A 181 -8.77 10.32 -4.07
N VAL A 182 -8.43 9.98 -5.32
CA VAL A 182 -8.45 10.92 -6.45
C VAL A 182 -9.40 10.49 -7.57
N VAL A 183 -9.88 9.23 -7.56
CA VAL A 183 -10.81 8.70 -8.57
C VAL A 183 -12.25 8.64 -8.05
N THR A 184 -12.50 7.98 -6.91
CA THR A 184 -13.87 7.81 -6.39
C THR A 184 -13.96 7.93 -4.88
N ASN A 185 -14.88 8.73 -4.35
CA ASN A 185 -15.08 8.88 -2.91
C ASN A 185 -15.77 7.67 -2.24
N SER A 186 -16.04 6.59 -2.97
CA SER A 186 -16.75 5.41 -2.47
C SER A 186 -15.94 4.12 -2.62
N LEU A 187 -16.45 3.02 -2.04
CA LEU A 187 -15.96 1.67 -2.29
C LEU A 187 -16.84 0.97 -3.32
N PRO A 188 -16.29 0.05 -4.13
CA PRO A 188 -14.89 -0.38 -4.16
C PRO A 188 -13.95 0.62 -4.85
N LYS A 189 -12.67 0.59 -4.46
CA LYS A 189 -11.59 1.30 -5.16
C LYS A 189 -11.26 0.61 -6.48
N PRO A 190 -11.22 1.32 -7.62
CA PRO A 190 -10.94 0.74 -8.91
C PRO A 190 -9.45 0.39 -9.06
N VAL A 191 -9.18 -0.69 -9.77
CA VAL A 191 -7.93 -0.96 -10.47
C VAL A 191 -8.33 -1.38 -11.87
N HIS A 192 -8.17 -0.49 -12.84
CA HIS A 192 -8.62 -0.71 -14.20
C HIS A 192 -7.45 -0.74 -15.16
N PHE A 193 -7.43 -1.76 -16.01
CA PHE A 193 -6.48 -1.93 -17.09
C PHE A 193 -7.14 -1.54 -18.40
N ASP A 194 -6.43 -0.84 -19.28
CA ASP A 194 -6.96 -0.52 -20.61
C ASP A 194 -6.93 -1.75 -21.52
N ASP A 195 -8.13 -2.22 -21.87
CA ASP A 195 -8.35 -3.37 -22.74
C ASP A 195 -8.59 -3.00 -24.20
N THR A 196 -8.41 -1.73 -24.58
CA THR A 196 -8.60 -1.24 -25.96
C THR A 196 -7.29 -1.07 -26.69
N GLU A 197 -6.33 -0.34 -26.10
CA GLU A 197 -5.11 0.07 -26.83
C GLU A 197 -3.93 -0.88 -26.62
N HIS A 198 -3.90 -1.65 -25.52
CA HIS A 198 -2.71 -2.42 -25.13
C HIS A 198 -2.94 -3.94 -25.17
N LEU A 199 -1.90 -4.65 -25.62
CA LEU A 199 -1.82 -6.11 -25.57
C LEU A 199 -1.33 -6.55 -24.18
N TRP A 200 -2.16 -7.29 -23.46
CA TRP A 200 -1.80 -7.87 -22.15
C TRP A 200 -1.17 -9.24 -22.27
N THR A 201 -0.10 -9.47 -21.53
CA THR A 201 0.67 -10.72 -21.57
C THR A 201 1.13 -11.15 -20.20
N ILE A 202 1.55 -12.41 -20.09
CA ILE A 202 2.26 -12.94 -18.91
C ILE A 202 3.74 -13.06 -19.26
N GLY A 203 4.55 -12.20 -18.65
CA GLY A 203 6.00 -12.14 -18.86
C GLY A 203 6.41 -11.13 -19.93
N ALA A 204 7.70 -11.11 -20.26
CA ALA A 204 8.25 -10.25 -21.29
C ALA A 204 7.93 -10.84 -22.68
N VAL A 205 6.93 -10.27 -23.35
CA VAL A 205 6.52 -10.64 -24.71
C VAL A 205 6.61 -9.40 -25.60
N ALA A 206 7.10 -9.59 -26.83
CA ALA A 206 7.20 -8.51 -27.81
C ALA A 206 5.86 -7.78 -27.98
N ASN A 207 5.89 -6.45 -27.87
CA ASN A 207 4.74 -5.54 -27.95
C ASN A 207 3.65 -5.75 -26.88
N GLY A 208 3.88 -6.61 -25.89
CA GLY A 208 2.95 -6.88 -24.79
C GLY A 208 3.39 -6.23 -23.49
N PHE A 209 2.43 -5.83 -22.67
CA PHE A 209 2.64 -5.40 -21.29
C PHE A 209 2.35 -6.54 -20.33
N ASP A 210 3.25 -6.72 -19.36
CA ASP A 210 3.11 -7.77 -18.37
C ASP A 210 2.07 -7.41 -17.32
N VAL A 211 1.03 -8.23 -17.17
CA VAL A 211 -0.09 -7.99 -16.24
C VAL A 211 0.41 -7.87 -14.80
N GLU A 212 1.33 -8.74 -14.35
CA GLU A 212 1.80 -8.72 -12.95
C GLU A 212 2.61 -7.45 -12.64
N THR A 213 3.40 -6.98 -13.61
CA THR A 213 4.17 -5.74 -13.49
C THR A 213 3.26 -4.53 -13.28
N VAL A 214 2.25 -4.37 -14.14
CA VAL A 214 1.31 -3.24 -14.03
C VAL A 214 0.43 -3.41 -12.79
N ALA A 215 -0.09 -4.61 -12.52
CA ALA A 215 -0.88 -4.87 -11.31
C ALA A 215 -0.10 -4.56 -10.02
N LEU A 216 1.20 -4.88 -9.96
CA LEU A 216 2.02 -4.61 -8.79
C LEU A 216 2.15 -3.10 -8.54
N HIS A 217 2.32 -2.31 -9.60
CA HIS A 217 2.32 -0.85 -9.53
C HIS A 217 0.98 -0.30 -9.06
N GLU A 218 -0.12 -0.68 -9.72
CA GLU A 218 -1.46 -0.17 -9.40
C GLU A 218 -1.93 -0.56 -7.99
N ILE A 219 -1.56 -1.74 -7.50
CA ILE A 219 -1.85 -2.15 -6.11
C ILE A 219 -1.01 -1.32 -5.12
N GLY A 220 0.14 -0.78 -5.52
CA GLY A 220 0.90 0.20 -4.76
C GLY A 220 0.07 1.43 -4.41
N HIS A 221 -0.67 1.98 -5.39
CA HIS A 221 -1.63 3.07 -5.15
C HIS A 221 -2.77 2.65 -4.23
N ILE A 222 -3.31 1.44 -4.42
CA ILE A 222 -4.34 0.89 -3.54
C ILE A 222 -3.88 0.83 -2.09
N ILE A 223 -2.60 0.53 -1.81
CA ILE A 223 -2.06 0.55 -0.44
C ILE A 223 -1.61 1.95 0.02
N GLY A 224 -1.70 2.97 -0.83
CA GLY A 224 -1.47 4.36 -0.49
C GLY A 224 -0.13 4.95 -0.94
N LEU A 225 0.63 4.27 -1.79
CA LEU A 225 1.89 4.79 -2.33
C LEU A 225 1.63 5.71 -3.52
N GLY A 226 2.29 6.87 -3.56
CA GLY A 226 2.37 7.70 -4.76
C GLY A 226 3.38 7.13 -5.76
N HIS A 227 3.56 7.81 -6.89
CA HIS A 227 4.68 7.52 -7.77
C HIS A 227 6.01 7.82 -7.08
N SER A 228 7.07 7.14 -7.53
CA SER A 228 8.44 7.36 -7.09
C SER A 228 9.30 7.84 -8.25
N GLY A 229 10.09 8.89 -8.02
CA GLY A 229 11.14 9.33 -8.94
C GLY A 229 12.38 8.44 -8.94
N VAL A 230 12.44 7.39 -8.10
CA VAL A 230 13.59 6.47 -8.03
C VAL A 230 13.57 5.51 -9.22
N ALA A 231 14.56 5.64 -10.10
CA ALA A 231 14.71 4.75 -11.26
C ALA A 231 14.72 3.26 -10.85
N GLY A 232 13.88 2.46 -11.51
CA GLY A 232 13.74 1.03 -11.23
C GLY A 232 12.77 0.66 -10.11
N SER A 233 12.27 1.65 -9.35
CA SER A 233 11.17 1.46 -8.39
C SER A 233 9.96 0.84 -9.08
N VAL A 234 9.21 -0.01 -8.36
CA VAL A 234 7.91 -0.52 -8.85
C VAL A 234 6.96 0.65 -9.03
N MET A 235 6.99 1.63 -8.14
CA MET A 235 6.17 2.84 -8.21
C MET A 235 6.68 3.91 -9.20
N PHE A 236 7.71 3.62 -10.02
CA PHE A 236 8.07 4.51 -11.12
C PHE A 236 6.96 4.51 -12.19
N PRO A 237 6.48 5.67 -12.69
CA PRO A 237 5.22 5.76 -13.42
C PRO A 237 5.24 5.13 -14.82
N THR A 238 6.41 5.02 -15.45
CA THR A 238 6.55 4.48 -16.81
C THR A 238 6.99 3.02 -16.81
N VAL A 239 6.55 2.29 -17.84
CA VAL A 239 6.98 0.91 -18.10
C VAL A 239 7.01 0.65 -19.60
N SER A 240 8.01 -0.08 -20.06
CA SER A 240 8.12 -0.49 -21.47
C SER A 240 7.40 -1.82 -21.72
N ALA A 241 6.91 -2.02 -22.94
CA ALA A 241 6.49 -3.34 -23.41
C ALA A 241 7.67 -4.32 -23.44
N ASN A 242 7.40 -5.62 -23.47
CA ASN A 242 8.41 -6.67 -23.47
C ASN A 242 9.35 -6.61 -22.25
N PHE A 243 8.81 -6.26 -21.09
CA PHE A 243 9.57 -6.08 -19.85
C PHE A 243 8.78 -6.59 -18.65
N THR A 244 9.50 -6.98 -17.60
CA THR A 244 8.91 -7.40 -16.32
C THR A 244 9.58 -6.68 -15.16
N LYS A 245 8.78 -6.15 -14.23
CA LYS A 245 9.21 -5.53 -12.97
C LYS A 245 8.29 -5.98 -11.84
N ARG A 246 8.58 -7.16 -11.29
CA ARG A 246 7.74 -7.86 -10.29
C ARG A 246 8.37 -7.93 -8.89
N ALA A 247 9.56 -7.36 -8.71
CA ALA A 247 10.28 -7.37 -7.44
C ALA A 247 10.27 -5.97 -6.82
N LEU A 248 9.79 -5.87 -5.57
CA LEU A 248 9.82 -4.61 -4.81
C LEU A 248 11.26 -4.20 -4.52
N THR A 249 11.55 -2.92 -4.70
CA THR A 249 12.83 -2.30 -4.31
C THR A 249 12.80 -1.88 -2.84
N ALA A 250 13.94 -1.41 -2.33
CA ALA A 250 14.01 -0.86 -0.98
C ALA A 250 13.12 0.40 -0.82
N ASP A 251 13.00 1.20 -1.88
CA ASP A 251 12.14 2.39 -1.91
C ASP A 251 10.67 2.02 -1.70
N ASP A 252 10.17 1.08 -2.51
CA ASP A 252 8.80 0.54 -2.42
C ASP A 252 8.49 -0.01 -1.02
N ILE A 253 9.40 -0.82 -0.47
CA ILE A 253 9.23 -1.45 0.84
C ILE A 253 9.23 -0.41 1.96
N ASN A 254 10.12 0.58 1.90
CA ASN A 254 10.22 1.62 2.92
C ASN A 254 8.97 2.52 2.92
N GLY A 255 8.50 2.94 1.74
CA GLY A 255 7.24 3.70 1.61
C GLY A 255 6.06 2.92 2.19
N ALA A 256 5.92 1.65 1.83
CA ALA A 256 4.80 0.83 2.30
C ALA A 256 4.86 0.62 3.83
N ARG A 257 6.04 0.42 4.40
CA ARG A 257 6.23 0.27 5.85
C ARG A 257 6.03 1.56 6.63
N ALA A 258 6.29 2.72 6.01
CA ALA A 258 6.00 4.01 6.61
C ALA A 258 4.48 4.23 6.77
N LEU A 259 3.68 3.78 5.80
CA LEU A 259 2.21 3.80 5.86
C LEU A 259 1.65 2.80 6.87
N TYR A 260 2.30 1.64 7.02
CA TYR A 260 1.86 0.55 7.88
C TYR A 260 2.90 0.18 8.93
N PRO A 261 3.18 1.04 9.93
CA PRO A 261 4.18 0.78 10.95
C PRO A 261 3.76 -0.42 11.81
N HIS A 262 4.62 -1.43 11.84
CA HIS A 262 4.32 -2.72 12.46
C HIS A 262 5.56 -3.40 13.02
N GLN A 263 5.34 -4.25 14.02
CA GLN A 263 6.36 -5.09 14.61
C GLN A 263 5.92 -6.55 14.54
N ALA A 264 6.74 -7.39 13.94
CA ALA A 264 6.57 -8.84 13.93
C ALA A 264 7.15 -9.47 15.21
N ASP A 265 7.27 -10.80 15.22
CA ASP A 265 7.86 -11.60 16.30
C ASP A 265 7.12 -11.55 17.63
N TRP A 266 5.87 -11.10 17.63
CA TRP A 266 4.97 -11.34 18.72
C TRP A 266 4.53 -12.80 18.71
N ARG A 267 4.45 -13.40 19.90
CA ARG A 267 4.22 -14.83 20.09
C ARG A 267 3.20 -15.06 21.19
N TRP A 268 2.44 -16.13 21.01
CA TRP A 268 1.56 -16.67 22.01
C TRP A 268 2.30 -17.72 22.85
N CYS A 269 2.05 -17.76 24.15
CA CYS A 269 2.59 -18.77 25.04
C CYS A 269 1.48 -19.62 25.64
N SER A 270 1.40 -20.89 25.28
CA SER A 270 0.38 -21.84 25.77
C SER A 270 0.32 -22.01 27.29
N LYS A 271 1.43 -21.80 28.01
CA LYS A 271 1.46 -21.92 29.49
C LYS A 271 0.67 -20.82 30.21
N CYS A 272 0.68 -19.60 29.68
CA CYS A 272 0.07 -18.43 30.33
C CYS A 272 -1.01 -17.77 29.47
N GLU A 273 -1.26 -18.32 28.27
CA GLU A 273 -2.12 -17.78 27.22
C GLU A 273 -1.74 -16.34 26.78
N GLY A 274 -0.60 -15.82 27.24
CA GLY A 274 -0.22 -14.42 27.10
C GLY A 274 0.52 -14.13 25.80
N MET A 275 0.33 -12.92 25.29
CA MET A 275 1.12 -12.37 24.19
C MET A 275 2.47 -11.82 24.70
N PHE A 276 3.57 -12.22 24.07
CA PHE A 276 4.91 -11.74 24.39
C PHE A 276 5.76 -11.52 23.14
N PHE A 277 6.72 -10.60 23.22
CA PHE A 277 7.68 -10.36 22.16
C PHE A 277 8.78 -11.43 22.20
N GLY A 278 8.88 -12.20 21.12
CA GLY A 278 9.77 -13.35 21.00
C GLY A 278 11.15 -13.04 20.40
N GLY A 279 11.43 -11.78 20.05
CA GLY A 279 12.69 -11.34 19.44
C GLY A 279 13.84 -11.10 20.44
N ASN A 280 13.55 -11.06 21.75
CA ASN A 280 14.55 -10.85 22.79
C ASN A 280 14.74 -12.09 23.69
N PRO A 281 15.94 -12.29 24.27
CA PRO A 281 16.20 -13.37 25.22
C PRO A 281 15.56 -13.10 26.59
N ASN A 282 15.41 -14.17 27.40
CA ASN A 282 15.00 -14.15 28.81
C ASN A 282 13.59 -13.57 29.13
N PRO A 283 12.53 -13.92 28.38
CA PRO A 283 11.19 -13.47 28.76
C PRO A 283 10.70 -14.17 30.05
N VAL A 284 10.01 -13.43 30.92
CA VAL A 284 9.50 -13.95 32.21
C VAL A 284 8.06 -14.42 32.06
N CYS A 285 7.85 -15.73 32.12
CA CYS A 285 6.51 -16.31 32.06
C CYS A 285 5.85 -16.35 33.45
N PRO A 286 4.58 -15.91 33.60
CA PRO A 286 3.83 -16.04 34.84
C PRO A 286 3.66 -17.48 35.35
N ALA A 287 3.70 -18.46 34.43
CA ALA A 287 3.63 -19.87 34.75
C ALA A 287 4.99 -20.46 35.22
N GLY A 288 6.02 -19.63 35.35
CA GLY A 288 7.39 -20.05 35.65
C GLY A 288 8.22 -20.37 34.41
N GLY A 289 9.53 -20.16 34.54
CA GLY A 289 10.51 -20.33 33.46
C GLY A 289 10.32 -19.37 32.27
N ALA A 290 10.91 -19.72 31.13
CA ALA A 290 10.78 -18.96 29.89
C ALA A 290 9.41 -19.21 29.21
N HIS A 291 8.93 -18.28 28.39
CA HIS A 291 7.78 -18.55 27.52
C HIS A 291 8.08 -19.69 26.52
N THR A 292 7.04 -20.45 26.15
CA THR A 292 7.11 -21.39 25.04
C THR A 292 6.56 -20.74 23.77
N LYS A 293 7.11 -21.09 22.62
CA LYS A 293 6.61 -20.72 21.28
C LYS A 293 5.86 -21.88 20.60
N ALA A 294 5.75 -23.03 21.25
CA ALA A 294 5.14 -24.23 20.66
C ALA A 294 3.67 -23.96 20.28
N GLY A 295 3.34 -24.17 19.00
CA GLY A 295 2.00 -23.90 18.46
C GLY A 295 1.67 -22.42 18.22
N SER A 296 2.60 -21.49 18.47
CA SER A 296 2.40 -20.06 18.20
C SER A 296 2.65 -19.71 16.74
N GLY A 297 1.79 -18.87 16.16
CA GLY A 297 2.10 -18.14 14.94
C GLY A 297 3.18 -17.05 15.14
N ASN A 298 3.55 -16.35 14.08
CA ASN A 298 4.29 -15.10 14.15
C ASN A 298 3.34 -13.91 14.03
N TYR A 299 2.95 -13.32 15.16
CA TYR A 299 1.98 -12.24 15.20
C TYR A 299 2.65 -10.90 14.86
N VAL A 300 1.87 -10.05 14.20
CA VAL A 300 2.28 -8.71 13.77
C VAL A 300 1.38 -7.68 14.43
N LEU A 301 1.98 -6.77 15.21
CA LEU A 301 1.25 -5.70 15.89
C LEU A 301 1.53 -4.36 15.22
N ALA A 302 0.47 -3.59 15.00
CA ALA A 302 0.58 -2.19 14.67
C ALA A 302 1.23 -1.41 15.79
N HIS A 303 2.07 -0.43 15.45
CA HIS A 303 2.59 0.51 16.43
C HIS A 303 2.68 1.92 15.87
N ASN A 304 2.55 2.89 16.76
CA ASN A 304 2.64 4.32 16.46
C ASN A 304 1.65 4.79 15.40
N MET A 305 0.52 4.08 15.25
CA MET A 305 -0.56 4.52 14.39
C MET A 305 -1.23 5.77 14.97
N THR A 306 -1.74 6.62 14.07
CA THR A 306 -2.63 7.72 14.42
C THR A 306 -3.94 7.20 15.01
N ASN A 307 -4.82 8.08 15.47
CA ASN A 307 -6.07 7.67 16.11
C ASN A 307 -7.06 7.08 15.09
N THR A 308 -6.90 5.80 14.78
CA THR A 308 -7.68 5.09 13.76
C THR A 308 -8.96 4.48 14.38
N PRO A 309 -10.16 4.79 13.86
CA PRO A 309 -11.40 4.17 14.31
C PRO A 309 -11.32 2.64 14.25
N GLY A 310 -11.84 1.97 15.30
CA GLY A 310 -11.78 0.50 15.40
C GLY A 310 -10.47 -0.07 15.95
N TRP A 311 -9.52 0.78 16.35
CA TRP A 311 -8.26 0.35 16.98
C TRP A 311 -8.15 0.89 18.41
N GLN A 312 -7.74 0.03 19.33
CA GLN A 312 -7.38 0.43 20.69
C GLN A 312 -5.87 0.66 20.77
N ARG A 313 -5.47 1.89 21.09
CA ARG A 313 -4.07 2.30 21.29
C ARG A 313 -3.62 2.02 22.73
N ASP A 314 -2.44 2.52 23.09
CA ASP A 314 -1.85 2.47 24.43
C ASP A 314 -1.47 1.08 24.92
N TRP A 315 -1.37 0.11 24.03
CA TRP A 315 -0.69 -1.14 24.33
C TRP A 315 0.83 -0.90 24.34
N ARG A 316 1.50 -1.48 25.31
CA ARG A 316 2.92 -1.28 25.57
C ARG A 316 3.63 -2.61 25.74
N TRP A 317 4.78 -2.70 25.12
CA TRP A 317 5.75 -3.75 25.39
C TRP A 317 6.50 -3.42 26.68
N CYS A 318 6.78 -4.45 27.48
CA CYS A 318 7.60 -4.30 28.67
C CYS A 318 8.96 -4.95 28.49
N ARG A 319 10.05 -4.19 28.67
CA ARG A 319 11.43 -4.67 28.54
C ARG A 319 11.78 -5.79 29.52
N LYS A 320 11.14 -5.83 30.69
CA LYS A 320 11.45 -6.84 31.73
C LYS A 320 10.81 -8.18 31.46
N CYS A 321 9.51 -8.22 31.18
CA CYS A 321 8.79 -9.48 30.98
C CYS A 321 8.59 -9.85 29.51
N GLN A 322 8.86 -8.93 28.58
CA GLN A 322 8.57 -9.02 27.15
C GLN A 322 7.06 -9.09 26.81
N GLY A 323 6.18 -9.04 27.80
CA GLY A 323 4.74 -9.12 27.62
C GLY A 323 4.13 -7.83 27.05
N LEU A 324 3.01 -7.97 26.33
CA LEU A 324 2.16 -6.85 25.93
C LEU A 324 1.15 -6.54 27.03
N HIS A 325 1.06 -5.27 27.43
CA HIS A 325 0.09 -4.81 28.41
C HIS A 325 -0.59 -3.51 27.99
N PHE A 326 -1.85 -3.34 28.36
CA PHE A 326 -2.57 -2.09 28.19
C PHE A 326 -2.03 -1.06 29.19
N GLY A 327 -1.64 0.10 28.68
CA GLY A 327 -1.02 1.19 29.42
C GLY A 327 -1.98 2.33 29.79
N GLY A 328 -3.24 2.28 29.32
CA GLY A 328 -4.23 3.33 29.57
C GLY A 328 -4.90 3.27 30.95
N ASN A 329 -4.70 2.18 31.71
CA ASN A 329 -5.27 2.00 33.06
C ASN A 329 -4.17 1.89 34.13
N PRO A 330 -4.45 2.32 35.37
CA PRO A 330 -3.54 2.09 36.50
C PRO A 330 -3.50 0.61 36.93
N GLY A 331 -2.47 0.24 37.69
CA GLY A 331 -2.33 -1.09 38.29
C GLY A 331 -1.95 -2.28 37.39
N PRO A 332 -1.19 -2.12 36.28
CA PRO A 332 -0.76 -3.29 35.50
C PRO A 332 0.27 -4.13 36.28
N VAL A 333 0.06 -5.45 36.34
CA VAL A 333 0.92 -6.38 37.10
C VAL A 333 2.01 -6.92 36.18
N CYS A 334 3.28 -6.69 36.55
CA CYS A 334 4.42 -7.20 35.80
C CYS A 334 4.85 -8.60 36.33
N PRO A 335 4.93 -9.63 35.47
CA PRO A 335 5.43 -10.96 35.87
C PRO A 335 6.85 -10.95 36.43
N ALA A 336 7.66 -9.97 36.03
CA ALA A 336 9.03 -9.78 36.51
C ALA A 336 9.13 -9.00 37.83
N GLY A 337 7.98 -8.67 38.45
CA GLY A 337 7.92 -7.84 39.66
C GLY A 337 8.05 -6.34 39.38
N GLY A 338 7.55 -5.52 40.31
CA GLY A 338 7.51 -4.06 40.21
C GLY A 338 6.65 -3.54 39.05
N ALA A 339 6.82 -2.26 38.70
CA ALA A 339 6.13 -1.62 37.58
C ALA A 339 6.66 -2.09 36.21
N HIS A 340 5.84 -2.08 35.15
CA HIS A 340 6.33 -2.36 33.80
C HIS A 340 7.37 -1.33 33.33
N ASP A 341 8.43 -1.79 32.66
CA ASP A 341 9.45 -0.93 32.04
C ASP A 341 9.13 -0.76 30.55
N LYS A 342 8.72 0.43 30.14
CA LYS A 342 8.29 0.75 28.78
C LYS A 342 9.41 1.36 27.93
N THR A 343 10.64 1.40 28.44
CA THR A 343 11.79 1.98 27.72
C THR A 343 11.99 1.27 26.38
N GLY A 344 11.91 2.01 25.28
CA GLY A 344 12.02 1.47 23.92
C GLY A 344 10.73 0.86 23.36
N SER A 345 9.62 0.88 24.10
CA SER A 345 8.31 0.43 23.60
C SER A 345 7.73 1.42 22.61
N GLY A 346 7.22 0.93 21.48
CA GLY A 346 6.24 1.66 20.67
C GLY A 346 4.92 1.88 21.41
N ASN A 347 4.00 2.64 20.80
CA ASN A 347 2.60 2.66 21.19
C ASN A 347 1.81 1.68 20.30
N TYR A 348 1.58 0.46 20.77
CA TYR A 348 0.93 -0.56 19.97
C TYR A 348 -0.58 -0.33 19.90
N SER A 349 -1.15 -0.72 18.76
CA SER A 349 -2.57 -0.61 18.49
C SER A 349 -3.13 -1.98 18.12
N LEU A 350 -4.22 -2.37 18.77
CA LEU A 350 -4.91 -3.63 18.49
C LEU A 350 -6.29 -3.36 17.89
N GLN A 351 -6.61 -4.05 16.81
CA GLN A 351 -7.91 -3.91 16.15
C GLN A 351 -9.01 -4.58 16.99
N PHE A 352 -10.14 -3.91 17.16
CA PHE A 352 -11.31 -4.40 17.90
C PHE A 352 -12.42 -4.80 16.93
N SER A 353 -13.12 -5.90 17.19
CA SER A 353 -14.32 -6.32 16.45
C SER A 353 -14.15 -6.51 14.93
N ALA A 354 -12.93 -6.72 14.45
CA ALA A 354 -12.72 -7.25 13.11
C ALA A 354 -13.08 -8.74 13.15
N GLY A 355 -14.11 -9.14 12.39
CA GLY A 355 -14.40 -10.56 12.19
C GLY A 355 -13.15 -11.32 11.73
N ASN A 356 -13.13 -12.64 11.90
CA ASN A 356 -11.99 -13.50 11.60
C ASN A 356 -11.65 -13.43 10.09
N ALA A 357 -10.76 -12.50 9.72
CA ALA A 357 -10.30 -12.31 8.37
C ALA A 357 -9.17 -13.30 8.04
N PRO A 358 -8.96 -13.66 6.76
CA PRO A 358 -7.83 -14.50 6.37
C PRO A 358 -6.50 -13.92 6.89
N GLY A 359 -5.72 -14.77 7.58
CA GLY A 359 -4.43 -14.38 8.18
C GLY A 359 -4.52 -13.62 9.49
N GLN A 360 -5.72 -13.48 10.08
CA GLN A 360 -5.90 -12.98 11.45
C GLN A 360 -6.32 -14.10 12.40
N GLN A 361 -5.93 -13.96 13.66
CA GLN A 361 -6.47 -14.76 14.75
C GLN A 361 -7.28 -13.85 15.65
N ASP A 362 -8.56 -14.17 15.83
CA ASP A 362 -9.48 -13.50 16.75
C ASP A 362 -9.39 -14.10 18.16
N ASN A 363 -10.33 -13.74 19.05
CA ASN A 363 -10.43 -14.24 20.42
C ASN A 363 -9.30 -13.82 21.35
N TRP A 364 -8.50 -12.83 20.99
CA TRP A 364 -7.62 -12.15 21.94
C TRP A 364 -8.45 -11.26 22.87
N ARG A 365 -8.11 -11.28 24.16
CA ARG A 365 -8.85 -10.58 25.20
C ARG A 365 -7.90 -9.82 26.11
N TRP A 366 -8.31 -8.62 26.50
CA TRP A 366 -7.70 -7.87 27.57
C TRP A 366 -8.09 -8.49 28.92
N CYS A 367 -7.13 -8.61 29.83
CA CYS A 367 -7.36 -9.10 31.17
C CYS A 367 -7.44 -7.93 32.16
N ARG A 368 -8.57 -7.73 32.84
CA ARG A 368 -8.76 -6.60 33.77
C ARG A 368 -7.88 -6.68 35.03
N LYS A 369 -7.39 -7.88 35.38
CA LYS A 369 -6.53 -8.09 36.55
C LYS A 369 -5.09 -7.68 36.31
N CYS A 370 -4.48 -8.11 35.20
CA CYS A 370 -3.07 -7.83 34.91
C CYS A 370 -2.86 -6.76 33.82
N GLN A 371 -3.93 -6.33 33.15
CA GLN A 371 -3.92 -5.47 31.96
C GLN A 371 -3.25 -6.10 30.73
N GLY A 372 -2.84 -7.37 30.80
CA GLY A 372 -2.19 -8.10 29.71
C GLY A 372 -3.17 -8.56 28.62
N LEU A 373 -2.63 -8.81 27.43
CA LEU A 373 -3.38 -9.48 26.37
C LEU A 373 -3.23 -11.00 26.50
N ALA A 374 -4.36 -11.70 26.53
CA ALA A 374 -4.41 -13.15 26.66
C ALA A 374 -5.34 -13.76 25.61
N TYR A 375 -4.96 -14.91 25.09
CA TYR A 375 -5.78 -15.67 24.16
C TYR A 375 -7.00 -16.27 24.88
N GLY A 376 -8.14 -16.22 24.20
CA GLY A 376 -9.44 -16.60 24.71
C GLY A 376 -10.09 -17.78 24.01
N GLY A 377 -9.47 -18.33 22.97
CA GLY A 377 -10.03 -19.42 22.18
C GLY A 377 -9.96 -20.79 22.87
N HIS A 378 -9.16 -20.96 23.93
CA HIS A 378 -9.02 -22.22 24.65
C HIS A 378 -9.83 -22.25 25.95
N ALA A 379 -10.24 -23.47 26.36
CA ALA A 379 -10.96 -23.71 27.60
C ALA A 379 -10.14 -23.32 28.85
N THR A 380 -8.82 -23.50 28.79
CA THR A 380 -7.90 -23.02 29.83
C THR A 380 -7.61 -21.54 29.64
N SER A 381 -7.80 -20.76 30.71
CA SER A 381 -7.54 -19.32 30.68
C SER A 381 -6.09 -18.93 31.00
N GLY A 382 -5.16 -19.89 31.12
CA GLY A 382 -3.74 -19.65 31.39
C GLY A 382 -3.42 -19.02 32.75
N VAL A 383 -2.14 -19.04 33.14
CA VAL A 383 -1.67 -18.40 34.38
C VAL A 383 -1.61 -16.88 34.24
N CYS A 384 -2.37 -16.18 35.07
CA CYS A 384 -2.39 -14.72 35.13
C CYS A 384 -1.25 -14.18 36.01
N PRO A 385 -0.54 -13.11 35.60
CA PRO A 385 0.45 -12.43 36.44
C PRO A 385 -0.09 -11.95 37.80
N ALA A 386 -1.38 -11.65 37.88
CA ALA A 386 -2.06 -11.23 39.11
C ALA A 386 -2.57 -12.41 39.96
N GLY A 387 -2.15 -13.64 39.66
CA GLY A 387 -2.58 -14.86 40.32
C GLY A 387 -3.85 -15.48 39.72
N GLY A 388 -3.96 -16.81 39.76
CA GLY A 388 -5.08 -17.56 39.18
C GLY A 388 -5.20 -17.40 37.66
N SER A 389 -6.42 -17.51 37.14
CA SER A 389 -6.72 -17.38 35.70
C SER A 389 -6.91 -15.92 35.25
N HIS A 390 -6.73 -15.67 33.94
CA HIS A 390 -7.07 -14.37 33.34
C HIS A 390 -8.56 -14.07 33.45
N ASP A 391 -8.88 -12.82 33.78
CA ASP A 391 -10.25 -12.32 33.91
C ASP A 391 -10.55 -11.35 32.76
N LYS A 392 -11.41 -11.81 31.85
CA LYS A 392 -11.68 -11.18 30.55
C LYS A 392 -12.97 -10.35 30.57
N VAL A 393 -13.59 -10.16 31.74
CA VAL A 393 -14.85 -9.40 31.88
C VAL A 393 -14.63 -7.95 31.42
N GLY A 394 -15.51 -7.47 30.53
CA GLY A 394 -15.44 -6.12 29.96
C GLY A 394 -14.44 -5.96 28.82
N SER A 395 -13.67 -7.00 28.47
CA SER A 395 -12.91 -7.02 27.22
C SER A 395 -13.83 -7.27 26.04
N GLY A 396 -13.65 -6.55 24.93
CA GLY A 396 -14.17 -7.07 23.66
C GLY A 396 -13.17 -8.02 23.00
N ASN A 397 -13.30 -8.16 21.68
CA ASN A 397 -12.59 -9.15 20.89
C ASN A 397 -11.52 -8.44 20.06
N TYR A 398 -10.25 -8.77 20.30
CA TYR A 398 -9.16 -8.28 19.47
C TYR A 398 -8.80 -9.33 18.42
N SER A 399 -8.44 -8.86 17.23
CA SER A 399 -7.96 -9.69 16.14
C SER A 399 -6.55 -9.24 15.77
N ILE A 400 -5.64 -10.21 15.60
CA ILE A 400 -4.23 -9.94 15.36
C ILE A 400 -3.77 -10.70 14.12
N SER A 401 -3.14 -10.00 13.18
CA SER A 401 -2.53 -10.61 12.01
C SER A 401 -1.39 -11.54 12.41
N HIS A 402 -1.28 -12.68 11.75
CA HIS A 402 -0.18 -13.61 11.91
C HIS A 402 0.28 -14.17 10.56
N ARG A 403 1.56 -14.52 10.49
CA ARG A 403 2.20 -15.14 9.32
C ARG A 403 2.80 -16.49 9.66
#